data_AF-A0A538GPS1-F1
#
_entry.id   AF-A0A538GPS1-F1
#
_cell.length_a   1.000
_cell.length_b   1.000
_cell.length_c   1.000
_cell.angle_alpha   90.00
_cell.angle_beta   90.00
_cell.angle_gamma   90.00
#
_symmetry.space_group_name_H-M   'P 1'
#
loop_
_entity.id
_entity.type
_entity.pdbx_description
1 polymer ?
#
loop_
_entity_poly.entity_id
_entity_poly.type
_entity_poly.pdbx_seq_one_letter_code
_entity_poly.pdbx_strand_id
1 'polypeptide(L)'
;MPQHAAAHGTSTIRGARHPVRSWSYRVIERVHVIGSGRVGSAITARLSERGVAVAEDDPDVVLLCVPDTAIADTSRCLAPGRGWVGHVSGATPLAALDPHERRFSL
;
A
#
# COMPACT_ATOMS: atom_id res chain seq x y z
N MET A 1 15.79 -20.97 -32.48
CA MET A 1 15.64 -20.67 -31.05
C MET A 1 14.98 -19.31 -30.86
N PRO A 2 13.63 -19.23 -30.80
CA PRO A 2 12.94 -18.12 -30.16
C PRO A 2 12.39 -18.59 -28.80
N GLN A 3 12.83 -17.92 -27.75
CA GLN A 3 12.44 -18.17 -26.36
C GLN A 3 11.01 -17.71 -26.08
N HIS A 4 10.27 -18.57 -25.38
CA HIS A 4 8.88 -18.41 -24.99
C HIS A 4 8.63 -17.12 -24.21
N ALA A 5 7.72 -16.29 -24.73
CA ALA A 5 7.06 -15.24 -23.96
C ALA A 5 6.09 -15.91 -22.97
N ALA A 6 6.40 -15.82 -21.68
CA ALA A 6 5.50 -16.28 -20.63
C ALA A 6 4.27 -15.37 -20.59
N ALA A 7 3.11 -15.97 -20.81
CA ALA A 7 1.81 -15.33 -20.71
C ALA A 7 1.63 -14.72 -19.31
N HIS A 8 1.32 -13.43 -19.26
CA HIS A 8 0.91 -12.75 -18.04
C HIS A 8 -0.40 -13.38 -17.57
N GLY A 9 -0.31 -14.22 -16.53
CA GLY A 9 -1.46 -14.86 -15.92
C GLY A 9 -2.32 -13.81 -15.24
N THR A 10 -3.49 -13.55 -15.80
CA THR A 10 -4.56 -12.76 -15.19
C THR A 10 -5.03 -13.47 -13.92
N SER A 11 -4.39 -13.19 -12.78
CA SER A 11 -4.81 -13.75 -11.51
C SER A 11 -6.00 -12.95 -10.97
N THR A 12 -7.19 -13.46 -11.26
CA THR A 12 -8.43 -12.99 -10.68
C THR A 12 -8.34 -13.12 -9.17
N ILE A 13 -8.38 -11.98 -8.45
CA ILE A 13 -8.47 -11.92 -6.98
C ILE A 13 -9.78 -12.60 -6.55
N ARG A 14 -9.75 -13.93 -6.38
CA ARG A 14 -10.86 -14.68 -5.81
C ARG A 14 -10.87 -14.45 -4.32
N GLY A 15 -11.77 -13.59 -3.84
CA GLY A 15 -12.15 -13.56 -2.43
C GLY A 15 -12.39 -12.20 -1.81
N ALA A 16 -12.01 -11.09 -2.47
CA ALA A 16 -12.49 -9.78 -2.04
C ALA A 16 -13.85 -9.54 -2.71
N ARG A 17 -14.90 -9.32 -1.91
CA ARG A 17 -16.21 -8.91 -2.43
C ARG A 17 -16.12 -7.44 -2.90
N HIS A 18 -15.40 -7.18 -3.98
CA HIS A 18 -15.56 -5.94 -4.73
C HIS A 18 -16.76 -6.12 -5.68
N PRO A 19 -17.65 -5.11 -5.80
CA PRO A 19 -18.74 -5.16 -6.76
C PRO A 19 -18.15 -5.45 -8.14
N VAL A 20 -18.73 -6.42 -8.86
CA VAL A 20 -18.31 -6.85 -10.21
C VAL A 20 -18.43 -5.71 -11.24
N ARG A 21 -19.01 -4.56 -10.83
CA ARG A 21 -19.10 -3.28 -11.55
C ARG A 21 -19.02 -2.12 -10.56
N SER A 22 -17.87 -1.92 -9.92
CA SER A 22 -17.64 -0.74 -9.07
C SER A 22 -17.28 0.47 -9.93
N TRP A 23 -18.02 1.56 -9.78
CA TRP A 23 -17.84 2.83 -10.50
C TRP A 23 -16.61 3.64 -10.03
N SER A 24 -15.69 3.02 -9.27
CA SER A 24 -14.42 3.60 -8.85
C SER A 24 -13.30 3.03 -9.72
N TYR A 25 -12.81 3.82 -10.67
CA TYR A 25 -11.83 3.43 -11.70
C TYR A 25 -10.41 3.10 -11.19
N ARG A 26 -10.21 2.77 -9.90
CA ARG A 26 -8.89 2.46 -9.34
C ARG A 26 -8.95 1.27 -8.39
N VAL A 27 -8.48 0.14 -8.90
CA VAL A 27 -8.08 -1.02 -8.08
C VAL A 27 -6.76 -0.63 -7.41
N ILE A 28 -6.61 -0.93 -6.11
CA ILE A 28 -5.31 -0.82 -5.45
C ILE A 28 -4.49 -2.03 -5.90
N GLU A 29 -3.49 -1.81 -6.73
CA GLU A 29 -2.66 -2.86 -7.32
C GLU A 29 -1.28 -2.93 -6.67
N ARG A 30 -0.78 -1.78 -6.17
CA ARG A 30 0.54 -1.68 -5.56
C ARG A 30 0.53 -0.94 -4.22
N VAL A 31 1.21 -1.53 -3.23
CA VAL A 31 1.37 -0.98 -1.89
C VAL A 31 2.85 -0.91 -1.52
N HIS A 32 3.33 0.24 -1.06
CA HIS A 32 4.64 0.39 -0.44
C HIS A 32 4.49 0.29 1.08
N VAL A 33 5.05 -0.75 1.70
CA VAL A 33 5.07 -0.90 3.17
C VAL A 33 6.40 -0.41 3.72
N ILE A 34 6.37 0.64 4.55
CA ILE A 34 7.58 1.21 5.19
C ILE A 34 7.65 0.72 6.64
N GLY A 35 8.71 -0.02 6.96
CA GLY A 35 8.94 -0.63 8.28
C GLY A 35 8.66 -2.13 8.27
N SER A 36 9.65 -2.93 8.66
CA SER A 36 9.63 -4.40 8.60
C SER A 36 9.40 -5.09 9.95
N GLY A 37 8.91 -4.35 10.96
CA GLY A 37 8.55 -4.91 12.27
C GLY A 37 7.37 -5.89 12.19
N ARG A 38 6.84 -6.29 13.36
CA ARG A 38 5.74 -7.27 13.46
C ARG A 38 4.57 -6.98 12.51
N VAL A 39 4.07 -5.75 12.51
CA VAL A 39 2.92 -5.34 11.69
C VAL A 39 3.28 -5.29 10.21
N GLY A 40 4.38 -4.63 9.85
CA GLY A 40 4.79 -4.48 8.45
C GLY A 40 5.07 -5.82 7.77
N SER A 41 5.78 -6.73 8.44
CA SER A 41 6.03 -8.08 7.94
C SER A 41 4.73 -8.87 7.72
N ALA A 42 3.78 -8.79 8.65
CA ALA A 42 2.49 -9.46 8.52
C ALA A 42 1.67 -8.88 7.36
N ILE A 43 1.65 -7.56 7.19
CA ILE A 43 0.92 -6.89 6.10
C ILE A 43 1.54 -7.26 4.75
N THR A 44 2.87 -7.17 4.61
CA THR A 44 3.58 -7.57 3.38
C THR A 44 3.27 -9.01 3.00
N ALA A 45 3.35 -9.96 3.94
CA ALA A 45 3.02 -11.36 3.68
C ALA A 45 1.58 -11.53 3.18
N ARG A 46 0.62 -10.86 3.85
CA ARG A 46 -0.82 -10.94 3.51
C ARG A 46 -1.18 -10.23 2.20
N LEU A 47 -0.42 -9.22 1.79
CA LEU A 47 -0.59 -8.56 0.49
C LEU A 47 -0.08 -9.47 -0.64
N SER A 48 1.12 -10.02 -0.47
CA SER A 48 1.73 -10.95 -1.44
C SER A 48 0.88 -12.22 -1.65
N GLU A 49 0.34 -12.81 -0.58
CA GLU A 49 -0.57 -13.96 -0.66
C GLU A 49 -1.85 -13.68 -1.46
N ARG A 50 -2.25 -12.41 -1.56
CA ARG A 50 -3.45 -11.98 -2.28
C ARG A 50 -3.15 -11.43 -3.67
N GLY A 51 -1.89 -11.48 -4.11
CA GLY A 51 -1.47 -11.00 -5.42
C GLY A 51 -1.42 -9.48 -5.56
N VAL A 52 -1.37 -8.74 -4.44
CA VAL A 52 -1.12 -7.29 -4.47
C VAL A 52 0.38 -7.06 -4.50
N ALA A 53 0.86 -6.21 -5.41
CA ALA A 53 2.28 -5.93 -5.53
C ALA A 53 2.77 -5.13 -4.31
N VAL A 54 3.86 -5.60 -3.68
CA VAL A 54 4.57 -4.84 -2.64
C VAL A 54 5.85 -4.28 -3.25
N ALA A 55 5.84 -2.99 -3.56
CA ALA A 55 6.94 -2.33 -4.26
C ALA A 55 6.95 -0.82 -3.96
N GLU A 56 8.12 -0.20 -4.10
CA GLU A 56 8.35 1.21 -3.76
C GLU A 56 7.96 2.17 -4.90
N ASP A 57 8.00 1.71 -6.14
CA ASP A 57 7.77 2.48 -7.36
C ASP A 57 6.28 2.72 -7.61
N ASP A 58 5.86 3.99 -7.72
CA ASP A 58 4.48 4.38 -8.05
C ASP A 58 3.38 3.59 -7.30
N PRO A 59 3.37 3.63 -5.95
CA PRO A 59 2.39 2.91 -5.16
C PRO A 59 1.04 3.64 -5.15
N ASP A 60 -0.06 2.86 -5.19
CA ASP A 60 -1.39 3.39 -4.93
C ASP A 60 -1.58 3.74 -3.45
N VAL A 61 -0.85 3.04 -2.57
CA VAL A 61 -0.85 3.23 -1.11
C VAL A 61 0.57 3.12 -0.55
N VAL A 62 0.98 4.08 0.27
CA VAL A 62 2.14 3.97 1.17
C VAL A 62 1.63 3.73 2.58
N LEU A 63 2.02 2.62 3.22
CA LEU A 63 1.62 2.27 4.57
C LEU A 63 2.83 2.32 5.53
N LEU A 64 2.77 3.22 6.50
CA LEU A 64 3.76 3.41 7.54
C LEU A 64 3.52 2.42 8.68
N CYS A 65 4.39 1.41 8.76
CA CYS A 65 4.50 0.42 9.82
C CYS A 65 5.75 0.66 10.68
N VAL A 66 6.05 1.93 10.92
CA VAL A 66 7.14 2.42 11.77
C VAL A 66 6.63 2.71 13.19
N PRO A 67 7.51 2.85 14.21
CA PRO A 67 7.09 3.32 15.53
C PRO A 67 6.40 4.68 15.46
N ASP A 68 5.44 4.93 16.36
CA ASP A 68 4.63 6.15 16.42
C ASP A 68 5.46 7.44 16.36
N THR A 69 6.57 7.46 17.10
CA THR A 69 7.50 8.59 17.16
C THR A 69 8.19 8.90 15.82
N ALA A 70 8.22 7.94 14.89
CA ALA A 70 8.87 8.08 13.59
C ALA A 70 7.88 8.40 12.45
N ILE A 71 6.56 8.35 12.69
CA ILE A 71 5.53 8.50 11.64
C ILE A 71 5.66 9.84 10.93
N ALA A 72 5.73 10.95 11.68
CA ALA A 72 5.77 12.29 11.10
C ALA A 72 7.02 12.51 10.25
N ASP A 73 8.19 12.11 10.75
CA ASP A 73 9.45 12.28 10.02
C ASP A 73 9.51 11.39 8.78
N THR A 74 9.03 10.15 8.89
CA THR A 74 8.93 9.24 7.73
C THR A 74 7.98 9.80 6.67
N SER A 75 6.83 10.36 7.09
CA SER A 75 5.86 10.94 6.18
C SER A 75 6.40 12.14 5.40
N ARG A 76 7.20 13.00 6.06
CA ARG A 76 7.83 14.17 5.42
C ARG A 76 8.91 13.81 4.39
N CYS A 77 9.53 12.64 4.51
CA CYS A 77 10.48 12.14 3.52
C CYS A 77 9.80 11.67 2.22
N LEU A 78 8.48 11.47 2.23
CA LEU A 78 7.74 11.07 1.05
C LEU A 78 7.38 12.29 0.20
N ALA A 79 7.63 12.21 -1.10
CA ALA A 79 7.13 13.20 -2.03
C ALA A 79 5.58 13.15 -2.06
N PRO A 80 4.89 14.31 -1.98
CA PRO A 80 3.44 14.36 -2.17
C PRO A 80 3.08 13.80 -3.55
N GLY A 81 2.04 12.97 -3.60
CA GLY A 81 1.66 12.28 -4.82
C GLY A 81 0.18 11.90 -4.85
N ARG A 82 -0.19 11.17 -5.90
CA ARG A 82 -1.57 10.68 -6.10
C ARG A 82 -1.97 9.52 -5.18
N GLY A 83 -0.98 8.83 -4.62
CA GLY A 83 -1.18 7.68 -3.74
C GLY A 83 -1.74 8.09 -2.38
N TRP A 84 -2.39 7.16 -1.70
CA TRP A 84 -2.79 7.34 -0.32
C TRP A 84 -1.62 7.10 0.62
N VAL A 85 -1.47 7.90 1.67
CA VAL A 85 -0.50 7.66 2.75
C VAL A 85 -1.27 7.31 4.01
N GLY A 86 -0.90 6.24 4.70
CA GLY A 86 -1.51 5.90 5.98
C GLY A 86 -0.55 5.31 6.97
N HIS A 87 -0.95 5.26 8.25
CA HIS A 87 -0.19 4.61 9.31
C HIS A 87 -1.04 3.64 10.11
N VAL A 88 -0.37 2.73 10.82
CA VAL A 88 -1.02 1.68 11.63
C VAL A 88 -1.17 2.05 13.12
N SER A 89 -0.67 3.20 13.54
CA SER A 89 -0.84 3.68 14.93
C SER A 89 -2.28 4.14 15.17
N GLY A 90 -2.88 3.67 16.26
CA GLY A 90 -4.19 4.13 16.73
C GLY A 90 -4.14 5.37 17.65
N ALA A 91 -2.94 5.82 18.04
CA ALA A 91 -2.74 6.97 18.93
C ALA A 91 -2.22 8.22 18.17
N THR A 92 -1.60 8.02 17.01
CA THR A 92 -1.03 9.11 16.22
C THR A 92 -2.12 9.82 15.40
N PRO A 93 -2.23 11.16 15.47
CA PRO A 93 -3.24 11.89 14.72
C PRO A 93 -2.91 11.96 13.23
N LEU A 94 -3.95 12.07 12.40
CA LEU A 94 -3.81 12.16 10.93
C LEU A 94 -2.99 13.37 10.44
N ALA A 95 -2.86 14.41 11.27
CA ALA A 95 -1.99 15.56 11.00
C ALA A 95 -0.50 15.18 10.95
N ALA A 96 -0.09 14.05 11.54
CA ALA A 96 1.27 13.54 11.41
C ALA A 96 1.62 13.16 9.95
N LEU A 97 0.63 13.03 9.07
CA LEU A 97 0.81 12.76 7.64
C LEU A 97 0.80 14.02 6.77
N ASP A 98 0.84 15.23 7.35
CA ASP A 98 1.06 16.44 6.56
C ASP A 98 2.40 16.36 5.81
N PRO A 99 2.47 16.77 4.52
CA PRO A 99 1.47 17.55 3.77
C PRO A 99 0.56 16.73 2.84
N HIS A 100 0.54 15.39 2.93
CA HIS A 100 -0.18 14.54 1.98
C HIS A 100 -1.68 14.84 1.99
N GLU A 101 -2.38 14.87 0.86
CA GLU A 101 -3.83 15.17 0.87
C GLU A 101 -4.68 13.93 1.14
N ARG A 102 -4.26 12.79 0.59
CA ARG A 102 -4.95 11.50 0.69
C ARG A 102 -4.40 10.70 1.85
N ARG A 103 -5.06 10.81 3.01
CA ARG A 103 -4.56 10.29 4.28
C ARG A 103 -5.54 9.34 4.94
N PHE A 104 -5.04 8.32 5.63
CA PHE A 104 -5.85 7.47 6.52
C PHE A 104 -5.02 6.90 7.70
N SER A 105 -5.70 6.39 8.71
CA SER A 105 -5.11 5.61 9.81
C SER A 105 -5.95 4.36 10.06
N LEU A 106 -5.34 3.31 10.62
CA LEU A 106 -6.02 2.05 10.98
C LEU A 106 -6.39 1.97 12.46
#